data_AF-A0A4P5TEY8-F1
#
_entry.id   AF-A0A4P5TEY8-F1
#
_cell.length_a   1.000
_cell.length_b   1.000
_cell.length_c   1.000
_cell.angle_alpha   90.00
_cell.angle_beta   90.00
_cell.angle_gamma   90.00
#
_symmetry.space_group_name_H-M   'P 1'
#
loop_
_entity.id
_entity.type
_entity.pdbx_description
1 polymer ?
#
loop_
_entity_poly.entity_id
_entity_poly.type
_entity_poly.pdbx_seq_one_letter_code
_entity_poly.pdbx_strand_id
1 'polypeptide(L)'
;MASKFFEAITNTFQTPLPQANDLDKYLEEMLPMLEGYGENLDQEALYLEHPWLEFRDDDYFHESILHFFNPNEEYLSSINGEVSFGLWRKMNQGKKLLIENGEGRLYELAFLDSNFFILKIHGDNSPLGKSRFLFLVKEEVGKKLDWKDAIELLHRSYKNGGGNLFQIILVILAILLLIILFI
;
A
#
# COMPACT_ATOMS: atom_id res chain seq x y z
N MET A 1 -39.08 -6.06 9.45
CA MET A 1 -38.06 -7.09 9.12
C MET A 1 -37.00 -6.57 8.13
N ALA A 2 -37.30 -5.57 7.28
CA ALA A 2 -36.31 -4.93 6.40
C ALA A 2 -35.21 -4.13 7.14
N SER A 3 -35.46 -3.65 8.36
CA SER A 3 -34.53 -2.79 9.11
C SER A 3 -33.26 -3.51 9.54
N LYS A 4 -33.34 -4.76 10.04
CA LYS A 4 -32.16 -5.53 10.48
C LYS A 4 -31.23 -5.91 9.33
N PHE A 5 -31.79 -6.07 8.12
CA PHE A 5 -31.02 -6.37 6.92
C PHE A 5 -30.25 -5.13 6.43
N PHE A 6 -30.90 -3.97 6.42
CA PHE A 6 -30.23 -2.69 6.15
C PHE A 6 -29.18 -2.35 7.21
N GLU A 7 -29.47 -2.61 8.49
CA GLU A 7 -28.56 -2.36 9.62
C GLU A 7 -27.32 -3.28 9.57
N ALA A 8 -27.48 -4.54 9.15
CA ALA A 8 -26.37 -5.46 8.89
C ALA A 8 -25.53 -5.03 7.67
N ILE A 9 -26.15 -4.45 6.64
CA ILE A 9 -25.44 -3.92 5.47
C ILE A 9 -24.66 -2.65 5.84
N THR A 10 -25.21 -1.75 6.65
CA THR A 10 -24.52 -0.53 7.08
C THR A 10 -23.35 -0.80 8.04
N ASN A 11 -23.43 -1.83 8.88
CA ASN A 11 -22.36 -2.17 9.83
C ASN A 11 -21.12 -2.78 9.16
N THR A 12 -21.22 -3.34 7.97
CA THR A 12 -20.06 -3.84 7.20
C THR A 12 -19.16 -2.69 6.69
N PHE A 13 -19.72 -1.47 6.59
CA PHE A 13 -19.01 -0.30 6.07
C PHE A 13 -18.28 0.52 7.12
N GLN A 14 -18.40 0.20 8.41
CA GLN A 14 -17.78 0.97 9.50
C GLN A 14 -16.93 0.07 10.39
N THR A 15 -15.89 -0.55 9.81
CA THR A 15 -14.75 -0.91 10.66
C THR A 15 -14.00 0.40 10.85
N PRO A 16 -13.97 0.96 12.07
CA PRO A 16 -13.17 2.15 12.30
C PRO A 16 -11.74 1.82 11.89
N LEU A 17 -11.07 2.78 11.23
CA LEU A 17 -9.62 2.76 11.09
C LEU A 17 -9.02 2.39 12.45
N PRO A 18 -8.03 1.48 12.51
CA PRO A 18 -7.42 1.13 13.79
C PRO A 18 -7.01 2.40 14.54
N GLN A 19 -7.18 2.48 15.85
CA GLN A 19 -6.86 3.72 16.59
C GLN A 19 -5.35 3.87 16.81
N ALA A 20 -4.58 3.88 15.72
CA ALA A 20 -3.17 4.18 15.71
C ALA A 20 -2.98 5.71 15.68
N ASN A 21 -1.98 6.17 16.42
CA ASN A 21 -1.63 7.60 16.52
C ASN A 21 -0.60 8.02 15.47
N ASP A 22 0.00 7.06 14.76
CA ASP A 22 1.13 7.25 13.84
C ASP A 22 0.99 6.30 12.62
N LEU A 23 1.50 6.74 11.46
CA LEU A 23 1.40 6.07 10.16
C LEU A 23 2.03 4.68 10.21
N ASP A 24 3.17 4.57 10.88
CA ASP A 24 3.91 3.32 11.02
C ASP A 24 3.06 2.21 11.64
N LYS A 25 2.35 2.49 12.75
CA LYS A 25 1.46 1.50 13.38
C LYS A 25 0.29 1.11 12.50
N TYR A 26 -0.30 2.06 11.77
CA TYR A 26 -1.34 1.73 10.79
C TYR A 26 -0.85 0.72 9.76
N LEU A 27 0.34 0.97 9.19
CA LEU A 27 0.95 0.08 8.22
C LEU A 27 1.27 -1.28 8.82
N GLU A 28 1.80 -1.35 10.05
CA GLU A 28 2.08 -2.64 10.73
C GLU A 28 0.83 -3.49 10.94
N GLU A 29 -0.29 -2.87 11.28
CA GLU A 29 -1.56 -3.59 11.48
C GLU A 29 -2.21 -4.00 10.16
N MET A 30 -2.07 -3.18 9.11
CA MET A 30 -2.70 -3.42 7.82
C MET A 30 -1.92 -4.37 6.90
N LEU A 31 -0.60 -4.26 6.86
CA LEU A 31 0.24 -5.03 5.93
C LEU A 31 0.01 -6.56 5.98
N PRO A 32 -0.17 -7.19 7.16
CA PRO A 32 -0.50 -8.63 7.22
C PRO A 32 -1.80 -8.99 6.49
N MET A 33 -2.76 -8.08 6.41
CA MET A 33 -4.01 -8.29 5.67
C MET A 33 -3.84 -8.11 4.15
N LEU A 34 -2.75 -7.48 3.72
CA LEU A 34 -2.45 -7.14 2.34
C LEU A 34 -1.51 -8.16 1.65
N GLU A 35 -0.91 -9.09 2.40
CA GLU A 35 0.15 -10.00 1.92
C GLU A 35 -0.25 -10.80 0.67
N GLY A 36 -1.53 -11.15 0.51
CA GLY A 36 -2.05 -11.89 -0.64
C GLY A 36 -2.43 -11.06 -1.87
N TYR A 37 -2.37 -9.73 -1.77
CA TYR A 37 -2.78 -8.81 -2.84
C TYR A 37 -1.61 -8.08 -3.50
N GLY A 38 -0.42 -8.14 -2.88
CA GLY A 38 0.77 -7.45 -3.35
C GLY A 38 1.52 -8.22 -4.43
N GLU A 39 2.22 -7.46 -5.27
CA GLU A 39 3.13 -7.95 -6.31
C GLU A 39 4.60 -7.85 -5.84
N ASN A 40 5.52 -8.51 -6.57
CA ASN A 40 6.95 -8.50 -6.27
C ASN A 40 7.71 -7.41 -7.06
N LEU A 41 8.94 -7.06 -6.65
CA LEU A 41 9.78 -6.07 -7.37
C LEU A 41 10.23 -6.52 -8.78
N ASP A 42 9.92 -7.74 -9.18
CA ASP A 42 10.13 -8.19 -10.56
C ASP A 42 9.07 -7.62 -11.52
N GLN A 43 7.93 -7.13 -11.00
CA GLN A 43 6.91 -6.42 -11.77
C GLN A 43 7.30 -4.95 -11.99
N GLU A 44 8.40 -4.73 -12.73
CA GLU A 44 8.99 -3.41 -12.96
C GLU A 44 8.01 -2.38 -13.53
N ALA A 45 7.06 -2.83 -14.37
CA ALA A 45 6.04 -1.96 -14.96
C ALA A 45 5.14 -1.26 -13.92
N LEU A 46 5.03 -1.80 -12.70
CA LEU A 46 4.25 -1.18 -11.64
C LEU A 46 4.91 0.08 -11.08
N TYR A 47 6.24 0.10 -10.99
CA TYR A 47 6.96 1.14 -10.25
C TYR A 47 7.96 1.95 -11.06
N LEU A 48 8.43 1.46 -12.20
CA LEU A 48 9.33 2.23 -13.04
C LEU A 48 8.62 3.37 -13.75
N GLU A 49 9.32 4.50 -13.89
CA GLU A 49 8.89 5.68 -14.65
C GLU A 49 7.58 6.32 -14.17
N HIS A 50 7.13 5.98 -12.95
CA HIS A 50 5.98 6.61 -12.31
C HIS A 50 6.45 7.58 -11.22
N PRO A 51 5.77 8.74 -11.07
CA PRO A 51 5.98 9.62 -9.93
C PRO A 51 5.33 9.02 -8.67
N TRP A 52 6.15 8.79 -7.65
CA TRP A 52 5.72 8.22 -6.38
C TRP A 52 5.78 9.28 -5.27
N LEU A 53 4.63 9.68 -4.77
CA LEU A 53 4.50 10.67 -3.70
C LEU A 53 4.67 10.02 -2.33
N GLU A 54 5.60 10.55 -1.54
CA GLU A 54 5.86 10.11 -0.17
C GLU A 54 4.87 10.70 0.82
N PHE A 55 4.34 9.86 1.70
CA PHE A 55 3.49 10.25 2.81
C PHE A 55 4.20 10.04 4.14
N ARG A 56 4.10 11.03 5.03
CA ARG A 56 4.63 11.02 6.40
C ARG A 56 3.58 11.53 7.38
N ASP A 57 3.68 11.11 8.63
CA ASP A 57 2.81 11.53 9.74
C ASP A 57 3.40 12.67 10.60
N ASP A 58 4.46 13.31 10.13
CA ASP A 58 5.05 14.47 10.81
C ASP A 58 4.22 15.73 10.57
N ASP A 59 3.70 16.32 11.66
CA ASP A 59 2.88 17.54 11.64
C ASP A 59 3.61 18.75 11.02
N TYR A 60 4.94 18.73 10.95
CA TYR A 60 5.76 19.78 10.32
C TYR A 60 6.15 19.47 8.87
N PHE A 61 5.73 18.32 8.34
CA PHE A 61 6.02 17.91 6.98
C PHE A 61 5.04 18.58 6.02
N HIS A 62 5.50 19.58 5.28
CA HIS A 62 4.72 20.28 4.25
C HIS A 62 5.36 20.12 2.86
N GLU A 63 6.39 19.27 2.77
CA GLU A 63 7.14 19.05 1.55
C GLU A 63 6.44 18.01 0.68
N SER A 64 6.34 18.30 -0.61
CA SER A 64 5.99 17.30 -1.61
C SER A 64 7.28 16.59 -2.02
N ILE A 65 7.43 15.33 -1.63
CA ILE A 65 8.57 14.49 -2.01
C ILE A 65 8.09 13.46 -3.02
N LEU A 66 8.63 13.56 -4.24
CA LEU A 66 8.41 12.60 -5.31
C LEU A 66 9.65 11.73 -5.48
N HIS A 67 9.42 10.44 -5.69
CA HIS A 67 10.42 9.44 -6.01
C HIS A 67 10.18 8.93 -7.44
N PHE A 68 11.26 8.78 -8.20
CA PHE A 68 11.25 8.19 -9.53
C PHE A 68 12.26 7.06 -9.58
N PHE A 69 11.79 5.88 -9.93
CA PHE A 69 12.63 4.73 -10.20
C PHE A 69 12.68 4.58 -11.72
N ASN A 70 13.84 4.85 -12.33
CA ASN A 70 13.99 4.80 -13.78
C ASN A 70 14.73 3.52 -14.20
N PRO A 71 14.65 3.14 -15.48
CA PRO A 71 15.50 2.09 -16.04
C PRO A 71 16.99 2.33 -15.77
N ASN A 72 17.80 1.27 -15.85
CA ASN A 72 19.25 1.32 -15.64
C ASN A 72 19.68 1.75 -14.23
N GLU A 73 18.89 1.42 -13.20
CA GLU A 73 19.22 1.70 -11.79
C GLU A 73 19.28 3.21 -11.46
N GLU A 74 18.76 4.08 -12.33
CA GLU A 74 18.72 5.53 -12.08
C GLU A 74 17.56 5.88 -11.14
N TYR A 75 17.87 6.61 -10.06
CA TYR A 75 16.90 7.11 -9.11
C TYR A 75 16.89 8.64 -9.11
N LEU A 76 15.70 9.23 -9.07
CA LEU A 76 15.52 10.67 -8.88
C LEU A 76 14.60 10.90 -7.71
N SER A 77 14.86 11.95 -6.93
CA SER A 77 13.88 12.49 -5.99
C SER A 77 13.68 13.96 -6.22
N SER A 78 12.44 14.43 -6.12
CA SER A 78 12.11 15.85 -6.16
C SER A 78 11.49 16.27 -4.83
N ILE A 79 12.09 17.27 -4.17
CA ILE A 79 11.57 17.88 -2.95
C ILE A 79 11.11 19.28 -3.33
N ASN A 80 9.79 19.53 -3.34
CA ASN A 80 9.20 20.81 -3.73
C ASN A 80 9.71 21.36 -5.09
N GLY A 81 10.05 20.47 -6.03
CA GLY A 81 10.56 20.81 -7.35
C GLY A 81 12.09 20.87 -7.45
N GLU A 82 12.83 20.83 -6.35
CA GLU A 82 14.29 20.67 -6.38
C GLU A 82 14.65 19.19 -6.60
N VAL A 83 15.48 18.89 -7.59
CA VAL A 83 15.77 17.52 -8.03
C VAL A 83 17.14 17.08 -7.54
N SER A 84 17.20 15.88 -6.97
CA SER A 84 18.42 15.16 -6.62
C SER A 84 18.51 13.85 -7.40
N PHE A 85 19.73 13.48 -7.77
CA PHE A 85 20.04 12.27 -8.53
C PHE A 85 20.67 11.22 -7.63
N GLY A 86 20.36 9.96 -7.91
CA GLY A 86 20.85 8.81 -7.16
C GLY A 86 20.75 7.52 -7.95
N LEU A 87 20.93 6.40 -7.24
CA LEU A 87 20.81 5.07 -7.80
C LEU A 87 19.81 4.23 -7.00
N TRP A 88 19.16 3.27 -7.65
CA TRP A 88 18.38 2.22 -6.97
C TRP A 88 18.76 0.84 -7.50
N ARG A 89 18.77 -0.17 -6.63
CA ARG A 89 19.19 -1.54 -7.02
C ARG A 89 18.32 -2.58 -6.35
N LYS A 90 17.84 -3.55 -7.13
CA LYS A 90 17.22 -4.77 -6.58
C LYS A 90 18.30 -5.67 -6.00
N MET A 91 18.04 -6.17 -4.81
CA MET A 91 18.91 -7.12 -4.11
C MET A 91 18.13 -8.35 -3.67
N ASN A 92 18.85 -9.43 -3.38
CA ASN A 92 18.28 -10.67 -2.82
C ASN A 92 17.09 -11.20 -3.65
N GLN A 93 17.29 -11.36 -4.97
CA GLN A 93 16.28 -11.86 -5.91
C GLN A 93 14.97 -11.04 -5.87
N GLY A 94 15.06 -9.71 -5.86
CA GLY A 94 13.87 -8.85 -5.95
C GLY A 94 13.08 -8.69 -4.65
N LYS A 95 13.62 -9.11 -3.50
CA LYS A 95 12.97 -8.90 -2.18
C LYS A 95 13.40 -7.63 -1.47
N LYS A 96 14.57 -7.10 -1.85
CA LYS A 96 15.17 -5.92 -1.22
C LYS A 96 15.46 -4.85 -2.26
N LEU A 97 15.40 -3.61 -1.83
CA LEU A 97 15.68 -2.44 -2.65
C LEU A 97 16.70 -1.55 -1.94
N LEU A 98 17.86 -1.33 -2.54
CA LEU A 98 18.81 -0.32 -2.10
C LEU A 98 18.50 0.98 -2.84
N ILE A 99 18.38 2.09 -2.12
CA ILE A 99 18.24 3.43 -2.70
C ILE A 99 19.41 4.27 -2.19
N GLU A 100 20.17 4.88 -3.10
CA GLU A 100 21.35 5.69 -2.84
C GLU A 100 21.09 7.11 -3.35
N ASN A 101 20.86 8.05 -2.43
CA ASN A 101 20.80 9.48 -2.74
C ASN A 101 21.50 10.24 -1.61
N GLY A 102 22.80 10.49 -1.79
CA GLY A 102 23.71 10.91 -0.72
C GLY A 102 24.11 9.76 0.19
N GLU A 103 23.18 9.25 1.00
CA GLU A 103 23.35 8.06 1.83
C GLU A 103 22.52 6.89 1.29
N GLY A 104 23.08 5.68 1.37
CA GLY A 104 22.40 4.45 0.98
C GLY A 104 21.44 3.96 2.07
N ARG A 105 20.20 3.64 1.70
CA ARG A 105 19.22 2.97 2.57
C ARG A 105 18.73 1.68 1.92
N LEU A 106 18.77 0.61 2.69
CA LEU A 106 18.28 -0.70 2.28
C LEU A 106 16.86 -0.89 2.79
N TYR A 107 15.97 -1.32 1.91
CA TYR A 107 14.57 -1.60 2.18
C TYR A 107 14.22 -3.05 1.84
N GLU A 108 13.20 -3.56 2.51
CA GLU A 108 12.47 -4.78 2.18
C GLU A 108 11.12 -4.39 1.60
N LEU A 109 10.68 -5.11 0.56
CA LEU A 109 9.35 -4.90 0.01
C LEU A 109 8.29 -5.30 1.04
N ALA A 110 7.42 -4.36 1.40
CA ALA A 110 6.28 -4.62 2.29
C ALA A 110 4.99 -4.82 1.49
N PHE A 111 4.75 -3.98 0.48
CA PHE A 111 3.59 -4.08 -0.40
C PHE A 111 3.83 -3.32 -1.71
N LEU A 112 3.32 -3.83 -2.83
CA LEU A 112 3.38 -3.16 -4.13
C LEU A 112 2.13 -3.51 -4.92
N ASP A 113 1.48 -2.50 -5.49
CA ASP A 113 0.42 -2.64 -6.49
C ASP A 113 0.50 -1.49 -7.52
N SER A 114 -0.59 -1.24 -8.25
CA SER A 114 -0.67 -0.17 -9.25
C SER A 114 -0.70 1.27 -8.69
N ASN A 115 -1.03 1.45 -7.41
CA ASN A 115 -1.25 2.73 -6.74
C ASN A 115 -0.37 2.95 -5.51
N PHE A 116 0.12 1.90 -4.87
CA PHE A 116 0.82 1.91 -3.60
C PHE A 116 2.14 1.17 -3.72
N PHE A 117 3.20 1.77 -3.20
CA PHE A 117 4.51 1.16 -3.10
C PHE A 117 5.07 1.39 -1.70
N ILE A 118 5.05 0.33 -0.88
CA ILE A 118 5.37 0.38 0.53
C ILE A 118 6.63 -0.43 0.76
N LEU A 119 7.64 0.25 1.30
CA LEU A 119 8.95 -0.30 1.57
C LEU A 119 9.24 -0.20 3.06
N LYS A 120 9.68 -1.28 3.69
CA LYS A 120 10.10 -1.29 5.09
C LYS A 120 11.61 -1.14 5.16
N ILE A 121 12.12 -0.23 5.99
CA ILE A 121 13.58 -0.11 6.18
C ILE A 121 14.12 -1.43 6.74
N HIS A 122 15.19 -1.96 6.13
CA HIS A 122 15.84 -3.17 6.58
C HIS A 122 16.57 -2.93 7.92
N GLY A 123 16.36 -3.83 8.88
CA GLY A 123 16.96 -3.77 10.23
C GLY A 123 15.99 -3.30 11.31
N ASP A 124 16.43 -3.36 12.57
CA ASP A 124 15.63 -2.90 13.72
C ASP A 124 15.91 -1.43 14.03
N ASN A 125 15.08 -0.55 13.46
CA ASN A 125 15.13 0.89 13.74
C ASN A 125 14.10 1.32 14.81
N SER A 126 13.41 0.37 15.45
CA SER A 126 12.41 0.64 16.50
C SER A 126 12.93 1.54 17.65
N PRO A 127 14.20 1.43 18.09
CA PRO A 127 14.71 2.27 19.18
C PRO A 127 14.96 3.74 18.81
N LEU A 128 14.97 4.09 17.51
CA LEU A 128 15.42 5.40 17.04
C LEU A 128 14.28 6.39 16.79
N GLY A 129 13.02 5.99 16.95
CA GLY A 129 11.85 6.86 16.72
C GLY A 129 11.75 7.41 15.30
N LYS A 130 12.43 6.78 14.33
CA LYS A 130 12.38 7.13 12.90
C LYS A 130 11.28 6.33 12.24
N SER A 131 10.61 6.92 11.25
CA SER A 131 9.65 6.18 10.40
C SER A 131 10.32 4.95 9.82
N ARG A 132 9.63 3.81 9.97
CA ARG A 132 10.11 2.48 9.59
C ARG A 132 9.67 2.12 8.17
N PHE A 133 8.73 2.86 7.61
CA PHE A 133 8.18 2.64 6.29
C PHE A 133 8.40 3.85 5.40
N LEU A 134 8.82 3.58 4.17
CA LEU A 134 8.68 4.52 3.07
C LEU A 134 7.34 4.22 2.41
N PHE A 135 6.34 5.05 2.71
CA PHE A 135 4.98 4.92 2.19
C PHE A 135 4.81 5.79 0.96
N LEU A 136 4.76 5.15 -0.21
CA LEU A 136 4.60 5.83 -1.48
C LEU A 136 3.24 5.55 -2.11
N VAL A 137 2.62 6.58 -2.65
CA VAL A 137 1.40 6.49 -3.44
C VAL A 137 1.65 7.13 -4.79
N LYS A 138 1.13 6.55 -5.86
CA LYS A 138 1.22 7.13 -7.19
C LYS A 138 0.66 8.56 -7.18
N GLU A 139 1.42 9.53 -7.68
CA GLU A 139 1.10 10.95 -7.55
C GLU A 139 -0.32 11.29 -8.06
N GLU A 140 -0.73 10.67 -9.17
CA GLU A 140 -2.05 10.86 -9.78
C GLU A 140 -3.20 10.60 -8.80
N VAL A 141 -3.01 9.64 -7.88
CA VAL A 141 -3.94 9.24 -6.83
C VAL A 141 -3.71 10.06 -5.57
N GLY A 142 -2.45 10.23 -5.16
CA GLY A 142 -2.07 10.80 -3.86
C GLY A 142 -2.12 12.32 -3.74
N LYS A 143 -1.99 13.09 -4.83
CA LYS A 143 -1.73 14.56 -4.79
C LYS A 143 -2.73 15.46 -4.05
N LYS A 144 -3.87 14.94 -3.60
CA LYS A 144 -4.90 15.69 -2.84
C LYS A 144 -5.22 15.05 -1.49
N LEU A 145 -4.45 14.04 -1.09
CA LEU A 145 -4.68 13.28 0.12
C LEU A 145 -3.70 13.76 1.18
N ASP A 146 -4.12 13.71 2.45
CA ASP A 146 -3.19 13.62 3.56
C ASP A 146 -2.84 12.14 3.84
N TRP A 147 -1.95 11.88 4.79
CA TRP A 147 -1.52 10.51 5.11
C TRP A 147 -2.67 9.65 5.66
N LYS A 148 -3.65 10.25 6.36
CA LYS A 148 -4.81 9.53 6.91
C LYS A 148 -5.76 9.13 5.80
N ASP A 149 -6.02 10.04 4.87
CA ASP A 149 -6.80 9.78 3.66
C ASP A 149 -6.14 8.70 2.78
N ALA A 150 -4.81 8.73 2.66
CA ALA A 150 -4.04 7.73 1.91
C ALA A 150 -4.12 6.34 2.55
N ILE A 151 -4.01 6.25 3.89
CA ILE A 151 -4.21 5.01 4.63
C ILE A 151 -5.65 4.51 4.51
N GLU A 152 -6.62 5.41 4.60
CA GLU A 152 -8.01 5.05 4.42
C GLU A 152 -8.26 4.50 3.00
N LEU A 153 -7.65 5.11 1.99
CA LEU A 153 -7.73 4.62 0.62
C LEU A 153 -7.11 3.23 0.47
N LEU A 154 -5.93 2.99 1.06
CA LEU A 154 -5.29 1.67 1.09
C LEU A 154 -6.23 0.63 1.74
N HIS A 155 -6.80 0.97 2.90
CA HIS A 155 -7.71 0.08 3.61
C HIS A 155 -8.97 -0.22 2.81
N ARG A 156 -9.62 0.81 2.23
CA ARG A 156 -10.83 0.66 1.43
C ARG A 156 -10.61 -0.20 0.18
N SER A 157 -9.43 -0.06 -0.45
CA SER A 157 -9.07 -0.80 -1.66
C SER A 157 -9.06 -2.32 -1.42
N TYR A 158 -8.64 -2.76 -0.23
CA TYR A 158 -8.41 -4.17 0.07
C TYR A 158 -9.36 -4.81 1.07
N LYS A 159 -10.10 -4.00 1.85
CA LYS A 159 -11.15 -4.50 2.75
C LYS A 159 -12.28 -5.23 2.00
N ASN A 160 -12.59 -4.80 0.78
CA ASN A 160 -13.68 -5.37 -0.02
C ASN A 160 -13.23 -6.53 -0.93
N GLY A 161 -11.92 -6.75 -1.09
CA GLY A 161 -11.37 -7.81 -1.95
C GLY A 161 -11.46 -9.22 -1.34
N GLY A 162 -11.64 -9.33 -0.01
CA GLY A 162 -11.85 -10.60 0.70
C GLY A 162 -13.32 -10.95 0.94
N GLY A 163 -14.24 -10.06 0.55
CA GLY A 163 -15.68 -10.24 0.76
C GLY A 163 -16.35 -10.97 -0.39
N ASN A 164 -16.90 -12.14 -0.09
CA ASN A 164 -17.96 -12.81 -0.84
C ASN A 164 -17.62 -13.57 -2.13
N LEU A 165 -16.44 -13.54 -2.76
CA LEU A 165 -16.27 -14.36 -3.98
C LEU A 165 -16.44 -15.87 -3.71
N PHE A 166 -15.82 -16.38 -2.65
CA PHE A 166 -16.02 -17.78 -2.23
C PHE A 166 -17.48 -18.05 -1.84
N GLN A 167 -18.14 -17.13 -1.14
CA GLN A 167 -19.55 -17.28 -0.76
C GLN A 167 -20.51 -17.18 -1.96
N ILE A 168 -20.23 -16.31 -2.92
CA ILE A 168 -20.96 -16.15 -4.18
C ILE A 168 -20.79 -17.42 -5.02
N ILE A 169 -19.56 -17.94 -5.13
CA ILE A 169 -19.28 -19.22 -5.80
C ILE A 169 -20.06 -20.35 -5.13
N LEU A 170 -20.09 -20.41 -3.79
CA LEU A 170 -20.80 -21.44 -3.03
C LEU A 170 -22.33 -21.32 -3.21
N VAL A 171 -22.87 -20.10 -3.26
CA VAL A 171 -24.29 -19.86 -3.56
C VAL A 171 -24.63 -20.25 -5.00
N ILE A 172 -23.79 -19.91 -5.98
CA ILE A 172 -23.97 -20.31 -7.39
C ILE A 172 -23.95 -21.85 -7.51
N LEU A 173 -23.01 -22.51 -6.84
CA LEU A 173 -22.94 -23.98 -6.77
C LEU A 173 -24.19 -24.60 -6.15
N ALA A 174 -24.69 -24.04 -5.05
CA ALA A 174 -25.91 -24.52 -4.40
C ALA A 174 -27.16 -24.37 -5.28
N ILE A 175 -27.26 -23.26 -6.03
CA ILE A 175 -28.36 -23.02 -6.98
C ILE A 175 -28.30 -24.02 -8.15
N LEU A 176 -27.11 -24.27 -8.71
CA LEU A 176 -26.94 -25.27 -9.77
C LEU A 176 -27.33 -26.67 -9.30
N LEU A 177 -26.96 -27.05 -8.07
CA LEU A 177 -27.33 -28.33 -7.47
C LEU A 177 -28.85 -28.47 -7.30
N LEU A 178 -29.52 -27.39 -6.88
CA LEU A 178 -30.98 -27.34 -6.79
C LEU A 178 -31.64 -27.47 -8.17
N ILE A 179 -31.13 -26.80 -9.20
CA ILE A 179 -31.67 -26.91 -10.56
C ILE A 179 -31.56 -28.36 -11.07
N ILE A 180 -30.42 -29.02 -10.83
CA ILE A 180 -30.22 -30.42 -11.23
C ILE A 180 -31.16 -31.38 -10.47
N LEU A 181 -31.46 -31.11 -9.20
CA LEU A 181 -32.34 -31.94 -8.37
C LEU A 181 -33.83 -31.81 -8.73
N PHE A 182 -34.23 -30.72 -9.39
CA PHE A 182 -35.62 -30.41 -9.74
C PHE A 182 -35.92 -30.48 -11.25
N ILE A 183 -34.97 -30.96 -12.05
CA ILE A 183 -35.12 -31.37 -13.46
C ILE A 183 -35.26 -32.89 -13.52
#